data_AF-A0A9P1G901-F1
#
_entry.id   AF-A0A9P1G901-F1
#
_cell.length_a   1.000
_cell.length_b   1.000
_cell.length_c   1.000
_cell.angle_alpha   90.00
_cell.angle_beta   90.00
_cell.angle_gamma   90.00
#
_symmetry.space_group_name_H-M   'P 1'
#
loop_
_entity.id
_entity.type
_entity.pdbx_description
1 polymer ?
#
loop_
_entity_poly.entity_id
_entity_poly.type
_entity_poly.pdbx_seq_one_letter_code
_entity_poly.pdbx_strand_id
1 'polypeptide(L)'
;RLQSGRLCDMNGHSIFWNALAYQQQQVAMFLLHHFPPGSAQGIDLWEVHQRRKDTLLHLCVYFQYFSAPVAELFEVLFLGMGQVDSNSFQAYWNRANADSDTFLHCAAARRNFWVMRYVASHAGEILFRNGRTSALEVLLEKLEEVGVSCPTADFPEMEVKRSWMDFSRYLPMAEPTAFADMELEVQQSTGTYRVAAHRCVLGAASGVLHQELSAAGRVLLIDPLSCRSSKVLDTVLTFIYSSRISCDYREDGCLLWQLLCLCARYQLPEPLWRYARSALLLAVKNAV
;
A
#
# COMPACT_ATOMS: atom_id res chain seq x y z
N ARG A 1 -2.29 32.81 30.75
CA ARG A 1 -2.17 31.34 30.81
C ARG A 1 -3.25 30.75 29.95
N LEU A 2 -2.90 29.83 29.06
CA LEU A 2 -3.85 29.22 28.13
C LEU A 2 -4.60 28.11 28.90
N GLN A 3 -5.93 28.16 28.94
CA GLN A 3 -6.77 27.32 29.83
C GLN A 3 -7.51 26.19 29.10
N SER A 4 -7.61 26.25 27.77
CA SER A 4 -8.34 25.26 26.98
C SER A 4 -7.83 25.24 25.55
N GLY A 5 -7.73 24.06 24.95
CA GLY A 5 -7.46 23.87 23.52
C GLY A 5 -8.61 24.33 22.62
N ARG A 6 -9.82 24.54 23.18
CA ARG A 6 -11.02 25.02 22.46
C ARG A 6 -11.20 26.53 22.49
N LEU A 7 -10.19 27.26 22.96
CA LEU A 7 -10.26 28.72 22.93
C LEU A 7 -10.34 29.17 21.47
N CYS A 8 -11.41 29.86 21.10
CA CYS A 8 -11.63 30.37 19.75
C CYS A 8 -11.18 31.83 19.62
N ASP A 9 -10.76 32.20 18.42
CA ASP A 9 -10.57 33.60 18.03
C ASP A 9 -11.90 34.30 17.69
N MET A 10 -11.84 35.54 17.23
CA MET A 10 -13.03 36.32 16.84
C MET A 10 -13.74 35.75 15.60
N ASN A 11 -13.08 34.89 14.82
CA ASN A 11 -13.64 34.23 13.64
C ASN A 11 -14.26 32.87 13.99
N GLY A 12 -14.14 32.44 15.24
CA GLY A 12 -14.68 31.18 15.74
C GLY A 12 -13.74 29.98 15.55
N HIS A 13 -12.50 30.20 15.13
CA HIS A 13 -11.51 29.12 14.93
C HIS A 13 -10.75 28.87 16.21
N SER A 14 -10.57 27.61 16.58
CA SER A 14 -9.75 27.29 17.75
C SER A 14 -8.31 27.72 17.55
N ILE A 15 -7.60 27.96 18.65
CA ILE A 15 -6.15 28.18 18.62
C ILE A 15 -5.39 27.01 17.97
N PHE A 16 -5.91 25.78 18.05
CA PHE A 16 -5.30 24.62 17.43
C PHE A 16 -5.50 24.62 15.92
N TRP A 17 -6.72 24.94 15.47
CA TRP A 17 -7.01 25.18 14.06
C TRP A 17 -6.07 26.23 13.47
N ASN A 18 -5.94 27.37 14.15
CA ASN A 18 -5.06 28.46 13.73
C ASN A 18 -3.59 28.01 13.68
N ALA A 19 -3.12 27.23 14.65
CA ALA A 19 -1.77 26.68 14.62
C ALA A 19 -1.52 25.80 13.37
N LEU A 20 -2.47 24.96 12.98
CA LEU A 20 -2.37 24.16 11.75
C LEU A 20 -2.47 25.04 10.50
N ALA A 21 -3.44 25.95 10.43
CA ALA A 21 -3.67 26.82 9.27
C ALA A 21 -2.48 27.73 8.95
N TYR A 22 -1.78 28.21 9.98
CA TYR A 22 -0.56 29.00 9.85
C TYR A 22 0.73 28.16 9.87
N GLN A 23 0.63 26.84 9.71
CA GLN A 23 1.74 25.88 9.64
C GLN A 23 2.71 25.94 10.83
N GLN A 24 2.20 26.30 12.01
CA GLN A 24 2.96 26.39 13.26
C GLN A 24 3.06 25.02 13.93
N GLN A 25 3.78 24.07 13.31
CA GLN A 25 3.85 22.67 13.77
C GLN A 25 4.21 22.52 15.26
N GLN A 26 5.14 23.34 15.76
CA GLN A 26 5.59 23.28 17.16
C GLN A 26 4.48 23.71 18.13
N VAL A 27 3.71 24.73 17.75
CA VAL A 27 2.57 25.22 18.55
C VAL A 27 1.44 24.19 18.53
N ALA A 28 1.14 23.60 17.36
CA ALA A 28 0.15 22.54 17.25
C ALA A 28 0.54 21.33 18.14
N MET A 29 1.79 20.86 18.08
CA MET A 29 2.28 19.78 18.94
C MET A 29 2.19 20.13 20.43
N PHE A 30 2.62 21.35 20.81
CA PHE A 30 2.49 21.83 22.17
C PHE A 30 1.04 21.79 22.66
N LEU A 31 0.10 22.30 21.87
CA LEU A 31 -1.33 22.30 22.19
C LEU A 31 -1.88 20.88 22.30
N LEU A 32 -1.48 19.98 21.41
CA LEU A 32 -1.92 18.58 21.40
C LEU A 32 -1.51 17.83 22.67
N HIS A 33 -0.28 18.03 23.13
CA HIS A 33 0.21 17.42 24.37
C HIS A 33 -0.42 18.04 25.63
N HIS A 34 -0.68 19.35 25.64
CA HIS A 34 -1.23 20.03 26.81
C HIS A 34 -2.76 19.94 26.91
N PHE A 35 -3.45 19.81 25.78
CA PHE A 35 -4.91 19.73 25.69
C PHE A 35 -5.32 18.50 24.87
N PRO A 36 -5.09 17.28 25.41
CA PRO A 36 -5.31 16.05 24.67
C PRO A 36 -6.79 15.93 24.25
N PRO A 37 -7.06 15.42 23.02
CA PRO A 37 -8.41 15.15 22.56
C PRO A 37 -9.23 14.30 23.55
N GLY A 38 -10.53 14.54 23.60
CA GLY A 38 -11.44 13.82 24.52
C GLY A 38 -11.44 14.34 25.96
N SER A 39 -10.47 15.17 26.37
CA SER A 39 -10.53 15.83 27.68
C SER A 39 -11.50 17.03 27.69
N ALA A 40 -11.95 17.46 28.88
CA ALA A 40 -12.89 18.57 29.03
C ALA A 40 -12.36 19.91 28.47
N GLN A 41 -11.04 20.10 28.53
CA GLN A 41 -10.33 21.26 27.98
C GLN A 41 -9.57 20.91 26.69
N GLY A 42 -9.80 19.71 26.15
CA GLY A 42 -9.09 19.13 25.02
C GLY A 42 -9.48 19.76 23.70
N ILE A 43 -8.60 19.64 22.72
CA ILE A 43 -8.85 20.05 21.34
C ILE A 43 -10.08 19.35 20.78
N ASP A 44 -10.88 20.10 20.00
CA ASP A 44 -11.99 19.54 19.23
C ASP A 44 -11.49 18.99 17.89
N LEU A 45 -11.46 17.66 17.75
CA LEU A 45 -11.03 17.00 16.51
C LEU A 45 -12.03 17.17 15.35
N TRP A 46 -13.28 17.50 15.67
CA TRP A 46 -14.37 17.60 14.70
C TRP A 46 -14.51 19.00 14.12
N GLU A 47 -13.56 19.89 14.41
CA GLU A 47 -13.58 21.25 13.92
C GLU A 47 -13.50 21.29 12.38
N VAL A 48 -14.36 22.12 11.78
CA VAL A 48 -14.48 22.30 10.34
C VAL A 48 -14.61 23.78 10.01
N HIS A 49 -13.86 24.24 9.01
CA HIS A 49 -13.96 25.62 8.55
C HIS A 49 -15.37 25.90 8.00
N GLN A 50 -16.04 26.94 8.49
CA GLN A 50 -17.42 27.24 8.08
C GLN A 50 -17.59 27.48 6.57
N ARG A 51 -16.69 28.29 5.98
CA ARG A 51 -16.67 28.60 4.53
C ARG A 51 -15.97 27.55 3.67
N ARG A 52 -14.68 27.28 3.92
CA ARG A 52 -13.85 26.35 3.13
C ARG A 52 -14.24 24.88 3.30
N LYS A 53 -14.99 24.53 4.34
CA LYS A 53 -15.34 23.15 4.72
C LYS A 53 -14.14 22.22 4.96
N ASP A 54 -12.92 22.75 4.98
CA ASP A 54 -11.72 22.02 5.38
C ASP A 54 -11.90 21.45 6.78
N THR A 55 -11.26 20.31 7.01
CA THR A 55 -11.12 19.67 8.32
C THR A 55 -9.69 19.83 8.83
N LEU A 56 -9.41 19.44 10.08
CA LEU A 56 -8.04 19.44 10.61
C LEU A 56 -7.09 18.55 9.77
N LEU A 57 -7.59 17.44 9.21
CA LEU A 57 -6.81 16.58 8.32
C LEU A 57 -6.43 17.29 7.00
N HIS A 58 -7.33 18.10 6.44
CA HIS A 58 -7.01 18.91 5.25
C HIS A 58 -5.86 19.87 5.56
N LEU A 59 -5.91 20.54 6.73
CA LEU A 59 -4.85 21.47 7.14
C LEU A 59 -3.49 20.78 7.33
N CYS A 60 -3.46 19.59 7.96
CA CYS A 60 -2.22 18.81 8.09
C CYS A 60 -1.60 18.46 6.73
N VAL A 61 -2.44 18.11 5.75
CA VAL A 61 -1.99 17.80 4.39
C VAL A 61 -1.46 19.04 3.66
N TYR A 62 -1.96 20.24 3.99
CA TYR A 62 -1.52 21.51 3.40
C TYR A 62 -0.15 22.02 3.88
N PHE A 63 0.47 21.39 4.88
CA PHE A 63 1.83 21.75 5.29
C PHE A 63 2.78 21.72 4.10
N GLN A 64 3.57 22.79 3.93
CA GLN A 64 4.55 22.90 2.85
C GLN A 64 5.62 21.82 2.96
N TYR A 65 6.03 21.51 4.20
CA TYR A 65 7.00 20.47 4.52
C TYR A 65 6.34 19.46 5.46
N PHE A 66 6.10 18.26 4.95
CA PHE A 66 5.52 17.16 5.74
C PHE A 66 6.63 16.44 6.51
N SER A 67 7.00 17.03 7.65
CA SER A 67 8.07 16.54 8.54
C SER A 67 7.57 15.38 9.45
N ALA A 68 8.48 14.71 10.15
CA ALA A 68 8.11 13.66 11.12
C ALA A 68 7.16 14.18 12.22
N PRO A 69 7.35 15.39 12.81
CA PRO A 69 6.35 15.98 13.71
C PRO A 69 4.97 16.21 13.08
N VAL A 70 4.89 16.58 11.79
CA VAL A 70 3.60 16.75 11.10
C VAL A 70 2.94 15.40 10.85
N ALA A 71 3.74 14.36 10.57
CA ALA A 71 3.28 12.99 10.46
C ALA A 71 2.68 12.50 11.79
N GLU A 72 3.33 12.79 12.92
CA GLU A 72 2.82 12.50 14.27
C GLU A 72 1.51 13.26 14.56
N LEU A 73 1.44 14.55 14.22
CA LEU A 73 0.18 15.32 14.30
C LEU A 73 -0.93 14.63 13.51
N PHE A 74 -0.65 14.26 12.26
CA PHE A 74 -1.63 13.59 11.40
C PHE A 74 -2.09 12.27 12.01
N GLU A 75 -1.17 11.44 12.49
CA GLU A 75 -1.42 10.18 13.20
C GLU A 75 -2.40 10.35 14.36
N VAL A 76 -2.11 11.30 15.26
CA VAL A 76 -2.95 11.53 16.45
C VAL A 76 -4.33 12.04 16.06
N LEU A 77 -4.43 12.95 15.09
CA LEU A 77 -5.73 13.43 14.61
C LEU A 77 -6.52 12.29 13.96
N PHE A 78 -5.88 11.51 13.09
CA PHE A 78 -6.51 10.42 12.35
C PHE A 78 -7.03 9.33 13.28
N LEU A 79 -6.20 8.85 14.20
CA LEU A 79 -6.58 7.80 15.17
C LEU A 79 -7.50 8.34 16.26
N GLY A 80 -7.31 9.58 16.71
CA GLY A 80 -8.10 10.20 17.77
C GLY A 80 -9.57 10.33 17.40
N MET A 81 -9.89 10.52 16.12
CA MET A 81 -11.27 10.53 15.64
C MET A 81 -11.90 9.13 15.58
N GLY A 82 -11.09 8.07 15.43
CA GLY A 82 -11.54 6.69 15.35
C GLY A 82 -11.97 6.09 16.70
N GLN A 83 -11.78 6.81 17.80
CA GLN A 83 -12.27 6.40 19.12
C GLN A 83 -13.78 6.68 19.30
N VAL A 84 -14.42 7.34 18.34
CA VAL A 84 -15.86 7.64 18.32
C VAL A 84 -16.57 6.65 17.36
N ASP A 85 -17.89 6.50 17.49
CA ASP A 85 -18.75 5.66 16.62
C ASP A 85 -18.27 5.58 15.15
N SER A 86 -18.08 4.36 14.65
CA SER A 86 -17.55 4.03 13.34
C SER A 86 -18.26 4.75 12.18
N ASN A 87 -19.57 4.99 12.31
CA ASN A 87 -20.34 5.68 11.27
C ASN A 87 -19.98 7.17 11.18
N SER A 88 -19.82 7.83 12.33
CA SER A 88 -19.45 9.24 12.42
C SER A 88 -18.04 9.47 11.87
N PHE A 89 -17.15 8.50 12.11
CA PHE A 89 -15.78 8.52 11.65
C PHE A 89 -15.65 8.43 10.12
N GLN A 90 -16.33 7.45 9.51
CA GLN A 90 -16.36 7.31 8.06
C GLN A 90 -16.92 8.57 7.38
N ALA A 91 -17.97 9.17 7.96
CA ALA A 91 -18.55 10.42 7.46
C ALA A 91 -17.55 11.59 7.49
N TYR A 92 -16.69 11.66 8.50
CA TYR A 92 -15.67 12.71 8.59
C TYR A 92 -14.51 12.50 7.62
N TRP A 93 -14.01 11.27 7.47
CA TRP A 93 -12.98 10.97 6.48
C TRP A 93 -13.43 11.26 5.04
N ASN A 94 -14.71 11.02 4.76
CA ASN A 94 -15.33 11.27 3.47
C ASN A 94 -15.81 12.72 3.33
N ARG A 95 -15.59 13.56 4.34
CA ARG A 95 -16.01 14.95 4.29
C ARG A 95 -15.17 15.69 3.28
N ALA A 96 -15.86 16.18 2.26
CA ALA A 96 -15.27 17.04 1.24
C ALA A 96 -15.22 18.50 1.70
N ASN A 97 -14.20 19.21 1.23
CA ASN A 97 -14.07 20.65 1.38
C ASN A 97 -14.99 21.41 0.38
N ALA A 98 -14.83 22.73 0.27
CA ALA A 98 -15.62 23.57 -0.61
C ALA A 98 -15.39 23.25 -2.11
N ASP A 99 -14.26 22.66 -2.46
CA ASP A 99 -13.89 22.25 -3.81
C ASP A 99 -14.31 20.79 -4.10
N SER A 100 -15.06 20.17 -3.18
CA SER A 100 -15.46 18.75 -3.24
C SER A 100 -14.30 17.76 -3.07
N ASP A 101 -13.14 18.20 -2.60
CA ASP A 101 -11.98 17.37 -2.32
C ASP A 101 -12.00 16.89 -0.87
N THR A 102 -11.76 15.59 -0.65
CA THR A 102 -11.43 15.11 0.70
C THR A 102 -9.96 15.36 1.03
N PHE A 103 -9.55 15.15 2.29
CA PHE A 103 -8.15 15.29 2.69
C PHE A 103 -7.23 14.33 1.90
N LEU A 104 -7.76 13.19 1.42
CA LEU A 104 -7.02 12.21 0.64
C LEU A 104 -6.81 12.67 -0.81
N HIS A 105 -7.78 13.36 -1.41
CA HIS A 105 -7.61 14.05 -2.70
C HIS A 105 -6.53 15.12 -2.58
N CYS A 106 -6.58 15.91 -1.50
CA CYS A 106 -5.54 16.91 -1.22
C CYS A 106 -4.15 16.26 -1.04
N ALA A 107 -4.08 15.09 -0.41
CA ALA A 107 -2.82 14.37 -0.19
C ALA A 107 -2.25 13.83 -1.51
N ALA A 108 -3.11 13.27 -2.37
CA ALA A 108 -2.78 12.83 -3.71
C ALA A 108 -2.30 13.99 -4.59
N ALA A 109 -3.04 15.11 -4.59
CA ALA A 109 -2.70 16.32 -5.35
C ALA A 109 -1.31 16.88 -4.96
N ARG A 110 -0.91 16.68 -3.70
CA ARG A 110 0.39 17.09 -3.16
C ARG A 110 1.45 15.99 -3.19
N ARG A 111 1.13 14.81 -3.73
CA ARG A 111 2.01 13.62 -3.77
C ARG A 111 2.53 13.23 -2.38
N ASN A 112 1.69 13.39 -1.35
CA ASN A 112 2.02 12.99 0.02
C ASN A 112 1.79 11.49 0.20
N PHE A 113 2.73 10.69 -0.31
CA PHE A 113 2.69 9.22 -0.23
C PHE A 113 2.68 8.68 1.21
N TRP A 114 3.24 9.43 2.16
CA TRP A 114 3.22 9.03 3.55
C TRP A 114 1.78 8.96 4.08
N VAL A 115 1.00 10.03 3.87
CA VAL A 115 -0.42 10.08 4.29
C VAL A 115 -1.23 8.99 3.59
N MET A 116 -1.07 8.85 2.27
CA MET A 116 -1.82 7.83 1.52
C MET A 116 -1.51 6.41 2.01
N ARG A 117 -0.22 6.10 2.22
CA ARG A 117 0.20 4.79 2.77
C ARG A 117 -0.35 4.56 4.17
N TYR A 118 -0.26 5.58 5.02
CA TYR A 118 -0.74 5.50 6.40
C TYR A 118 -2.26 5.26 6.46
N VAL A 119 -3.03 5.98 5.65
CA VAL A 119 -4.49 5.79 5.57
C VAL A 119 -4.84 4.40 5.06
N ALA A 120 -4.19 3.94 3.98
CA ALA A 120 -4.42 2.61 3.42
C ALA A 120 -4.16 1.49 4.45
N SER A 121 -3.14 1.63 5.29
CA SER A 121 -2.81 0.62 6.31
C SER A 121 -3.76 0.60 7.52
N HIS A 122 -4.50 1.68 7.78
CA HIS A 122 -5.36 1.81 8.98
C HIS A 122 -6.86 1.83 8.69
N ALA A 123 -7.28 2.33 7.52
CA ALA A 123 -8.68 2.49 7.15
C ALA A 123 -9.14 1.59 5.99
N GLY A 124 -8.21 0.90 5.34
CA GLY A 124 -8.49 0.11 4.14
C GLY A 124 -8.78 0.96 2.90
N GLU A 125 -9.16 0.30 1.80
CA GLU A 125 -9.26 0.90 0.47
C GLU A 125 -10.52 1.76 0.25
N ILE A 126 -11.50 1.67 1.15
CA ILE A 126 -12.83 2.30 1.00
C ILE A 126 -12.73 3.84 0.88
N LEU A 127 -11.69 4.45 1.46
CA LEU A 127 -11.53 5.91 1.44
C LEU A 127 -11.07 6.48 0.10
N PHE A 128 -10.50 5.66 -0.79
CA PHE A 128 -9.95 6.15 -2.06
C PHE A 128 -11.02 6.42 -3.12
N ARG A 129 -12.24 5.89 -2.96
CA ARG A 129 -13.31 5.92 -3.99
C ARG A 129 -14.40 6.97 -3.77
N ASN A 130 -14.21 7.94 -2.87
CA ASN A 130 -15.27 8.89 -2.54
C ASN A 130 -15.22 10.14 -3.43
N GLY A 131 -16.21 10.32 -4.31
CA GLY A 131 -16.36 11.53 -5.11
C GLY A 131 -16.62 11.24 -6.58
N ARG A 132 -16.48 12.29 -7.42
CA ARG A 132 -16.51 12.15 -8.89
C ARG A 132 -15.19 11.65 -9.46
N THR A 133 -14.11 11.97 -8.75
CA THR A 133 -12.74 11.58 -9.07
C THR A 133 -12.18 10.91 -7.82
N SER A 134 -11.50 9.78 -7.95
CA SER A 134 -10.85 9.09 -6.85
C SER A 134 -9.54 9.77 -6.48
N ALA A 135 -9.09 9.63 -5.23
CA ALA A 135 -7.78 10.16 -4.84
C ALA A 135 -6.63 9.51 -5.65
N LEU A 136 -6.84 8.29 -6.15
CA LEU A 136 -5.90 7.62 -7.03
C LEU A 136 -5.83 8.26 -8.42
N GLU A 137 -6.97 8.67 -9.00
CA GLU A 137 -7.00 9.44 -10.26
C GLU A 137 -6.25 10.76 -10.12
N VAL A 138 -6.52 11.50 -9.03
CA VAL A 138 -5.82 12.75 -8.74
C VAL A 138 -4.30 12.51 -8.65
N LEU A 139 -3.88 11.41 -8.01
CA LEU A 139 -2.46 11.06 -7.93
C LEU A 139 -1.86 10.77 -9.31
N LEU A 140 -2.57 9.99 -10.14
CA LEU A 140 -2.11 9.64 -11.48
C LEU A 140 -1.97 10.91 -12.36
N GLU A 141 -2.96 11.80 -12.34
CA GLU A 141 -2.91 13.09 -13.04
C GLU A 141 -1.70 13.92 -12.60
N LYS A 142 -1.45 14.00 -11.28
CA LYS A 142 -0.29 14.75 -10.74
C LYS A 142 1.07 14.11 -11.03
N LEU A 143 1.11 12.80 -11.24
CA LEU A 143 2.33 12.12 -11.67
C LEU A 143 2.61 12.41 -13.15
N GLU A 144 1.59 12.43 -13.99
CA GLU A 144 1.70 12.80 -15.40
C GLU A 144 2.20 14.25 -15.57
N GLU A 145 1.71 15.20 -14.76
CA GLU A 145 2.17 16.59 -14.76
C GLU A 145 3.69 16.77 -14.55
N VAL A 146 4.32 15.84 -13.82
CA VAL A 146 5.78 15.87 -13.57
C VAL A 146 6.57 14.96 -14.50
N GLY A 147 5.96 14.53 -15.60
CA GLY A 147 6.59 13.67 -16.59
C GLY A 147 6.79 12.23 -16.12
N VAL A 148 6.15 11.84 -15.01
CA VAL A 148 6.09 10.43 -14.61
C VAL A 148 4.89 9.83 -15.34
N SER A 149 5.11 9.48 -16.61
CA SER A 149 4.13 8.67 -17.33
C SER A 149 4.00 7.32 -16.64
N CYS A 150 2.77 6.89 -16.38
CA CYS A 150 2.52 5.51 -16.00
C CYS A 150 3.18 4.62 -17.07
N PRO A 151 4.03 3.64 -16.69
CA PRO A 151 4.67 2.76 -17.66
C PRO A 151 3.63 2.27 -18.65
N THR A 152 3.85 2.46 -19.95
CA THR A 152 3.04 1.81 -20.97
C THR A 152 3.14 0.33 -20.68
N ALA A 153 2.02 -0.23 -20.25
CA ALA A 153 1.94 -1.61 -19.86
C ALA A 153 1.81 -2.43 -21.14
N ASP A 154 2.90 -2.46 -21.90
CA ASP A 154 3.10 -3.50 -22.86
C ASP A 154 3.23 -4.78 -22.04
N PHE A 155 2.25 -5.68 -22.19
CA PHE A 155 2.38 -7.01 -21.64
C PHE A 155 3.66 -7.60 -22.23
N PRO A 156 4.65 -7.97 -21.40
CA PRO A 156 5.81 -8.67 -21.94
C PRO A 156 5.32 -9.91 -22.69
N GLU A 157 5.97 -10.24 -23.81
CA GLU A 157 5.68 -11.49 -24.52
C GLU A 157 5.59 -12.63 -23.50
N MET A 158 4.48 -13.38 -23.53
CA MET A 158 4.21 -14.45 -22.57
C MET A 158 5.26 -15.56 -22.59
N GLU A 159 6.08 -15.60 -23.64
CA GLU A 159 7.11 -16.59 -23.86
C GLU A 159 8.48 -15.93 -23.91
N VAL A 160 9.27 -16.12 -22.85
CA VAL A 160 10.66 -15.69 -22.82
C VAL A 160 11.48 -16.80 -23.47
N LYS A 161 11.97 -16.59 -24.70
CA LYS A 161 12.88 -17.56 -25.35
C LYS A 161 14.18 -17.71 -24.55
N ARG A 162 14.22 -18.64 -23.61
CA ARG A 162 15.45 -19.17 -23.02
C ARG A 162 15.79 -20.47 -23.73
N SER A 163 16.72 -20.42 -24.67
CA SER A 163 17.11 -21.55 -25.52
C SER A 163 17.73 -22.76 -24.79
N TRP A 164 17.87 -22.71 -23.46
CA TRP A 164 18.73 -23.62 -22.70
C TRP A 164 18.06 -24.22 -21.45
N MET A 165 16.85 -23.81 -21.09
CA MET A 165 16.17 -24.30 -19.88
C MET A 165 14.67 -24.49 -20.11
N ASP A 166 14.31 -25.64 -20.67
CA ASP A 166 12.94 -26.15 -20.57
C ASP A 166 12.93 -27.35 -19.62
N PHE A 167 12.56 -27.08 -18.37
CA PHE A 167 12.35 -28.08 -17.34
C PHE A 167 10.86 -28.39 -17.16
N SER A 168 9.98 -28.02 -18.10
CA SER A 168 8.52 -28.22 -17.97
C SER A 168 8.12 -29.66 -17.63
N ARG A 169 8.87 -30.66 -18.12
CA ARG A 169 8.66 -32.08 -17.77
C ARG A 169 8.89 -32.43 -16.30
N TYR A 170 9.59 -31.58 -15.56
CA TYR A 170 9.87 -31.70 -14.12
C TYR A 170 9.02 -30.73 -13.29
N LEU A 171 8.06 -30.03 -13.92
CA LEU A 171 7.15 -29.15 -13.19
C LEU A 171 6.37 -30.00 -12.17
N PRO A 172 6.26 -29.56 -10.90
CA PRO A 172 5.57 -30.32 -9.86
C PRO A 172 4.05 -30.23 -10.06
N MET A 173 3.50 -31.11 -10.91
CA MET A 173 2.05 -31.14 -11.20
C MET A 173 1.30 -32.24 -10.43
N ALA A 174 2.00 -33.27 -9.92
CA ALA A 174 1.42 -34.35 -9.13
C ALA A 174 2.47 -35.05 -8.24
N GLU A 175 2.02 -35.67 -7.15
CA GLU A 175 2.86 -36.50 -6.28
C GLU A 175 2.95 -37.96 -6.78
N PRO A 176 4.14 -38.59 -6.73
CA PRO A 176 5.45 -38.01 -6.42
C PRO A 176 6.09 -37.30 -7.63
N THR A 177 6.60 -36.09 -7.44
CA THR A 177 7.39 -35.39 -8.46
C THR A 177 8.79 -36.04 -8.53
N ALA A 178 9.13 -36.60 -9.69
CA ALA A 178 10.39 -37.29 -9.87
C ALA A 178 11.58 -36.38 -9.55
N PHE A 179 12.50 -36.86 -8.72
CA PHE A 179 13.75 -36.19 -8.33
C PHE A 179 13.61 -34.91 -7.50
N ALA A 180 12.41 -34.57 -7.03
CA ALA A 180 12.25 -33.46 -6.10
C ALA A 180 12.99 -33.75 -4.78
N ASP A 181 13.86 -32.84 -4.38
CA ASP A 181 14.75 -32.95 -3.22
C ASP A 181 14.38 -31.98 -2.09
N MET A 182 13.31 -31.21 -2.29
CA MET A 182 12.81 -30.26 -1.31
C MET A 182 11.33 -29.94 -1.51
N GLU A 183 10.76 -29.18 -0.57
CA GLU A 183 9.41 -28.63 -0.61
C GLU A 183 9.45 -27.12 -0.34
N LEU A 184 8.70 -26.35 -1.12
CA LEU A 184 8.38 -24.96 -0.81
C LEU A 184 7.09 -24.93 0.00
N GLU A 185 7.09 -24.17 1.09
CA GLU A 185 5.94 -24.02 1.97
C GLU A 185 5.44 -22.57 1.97
N VAL A 186 4.13 -22.37 1.76
CA VAL A 186 3.46 -21.07 1.89
C VAL A 186 2.35 -21.17 2.95
N GLN A 187 2.34 -20.21 3.86
CA GLN A 187 1.30 -20.07 4.87
C GLN A 187 0.10 -19.32 4.29
N GLN A 188 -1.03 -20.01 4.15
CA GLN A 188 -2.30 -19.45 3.68
C GLN A 188 -3.24 -19.19 4.87
N SER A 189 -4.34 -18.47 4.63
CA SER A 189 -5.40 -18.30 5.63
C SER A 189 -6.12 -19.61 5.97
N THR A 190 -6.19 -20.53 5.03
CA THR A 190 -6.88 -21.83 5.17
C THR A 190 -5.97 -22.96 5.65
N GLY A 191 -4.67 -22.70 5.86
CA GLY A 191 -3.69 -23.70 6.26
C GLY A 191 -2.36 -23.53 5.54
N THR A 192 -1.62 -24.62 5.42
CA THR A 192 -0.30 -24.63 4.80
C THR A 192 -0.36 -25.31 3.45
N TYR A 193 0.22 -24.68 2.42
CA TYR A 193 0.41 -25.27 1.11
C TYR A 193 1.86 -25.66 0.92
N ARG A 194 2.10 -26.88 0.44
CA ARG A 194 3.43 -27.39 0.12
C ARG A 194 3.48 -27.88 -1.31
N VAL A 195 4.60 -27.61 -1.97
CA VAL A 195 4.86 -28.07 -3.33
C VAL A 195 6.30 -28.57 -3.44
N ALA A 196 6.46 -29.77 -3.98
CA ALA A 196 7.76 -30.39 -4.20
C ALA A 196 8.55 -29.57 -5.23
N ALA A 197 9.88 -29.48 -5.11
CA ALA A 197 10.72 -28.74 -6.04
C ALA A 197 12.15 -29.30 -6.10
N HIS A 198 12.94 -28.76 -7.04
CA HIS A 198 14.33 -29.10 -7.26
C HIS A 198 15.23 -27.93 -6.85
N ARG A 199 16.10 -28.12 -5.86
CA ARG A 199 17.02 -27.07 -5.37
C ARG A 199 17.88 -26.48 -6.48
N CYS A 200 18.34 -27.32 -7.40
CA CYS A 200 19.20 -26.89 -8.52
C CYS A 200 18.46 -25.93 -9.48
N VAL A 201 17.19 -26.19 -9.76
CA VAL A 201 16.37 -25.36 -10.66
C VAL A 201 16.07 -24.02 -9.99
N LEU A 202 15.64 -24.04 -8.73
CA LEU A 202 15.34 -22.82 -7.97
C LEU A 202 16.59 -21.94 -7.75
N GLY A 203 17.71 -22.55 -7.38
CA GLY A 203 18.97 -21.85 -7.18
C GLY A 203 19.55 -21.25 -8.47
N ALA A 204 19.35 -21.91 -9.61
CA ALA A 204 19.73 -21.35 -10.91
C ALA A 204 18.87 -20.14 -11.32
N ALA A 205 17.60 -20.09 -10.87
CA ALA A 205 16.69 -19.00 -11.17
C ALA A 205 16.91 -17.76 -10.28
N SER A 206 17.46 -17.93 -9.08
CA SER A 206 17.70 -16.85 -8.12
C SER A 206 18.87 -17.14 -7.19
N GLY A 207 19.81 -16.19 -7.11
CA GLY A 207 20.91 -16.25 -6.14
C GLY A 207 20.44 -16.18 -4.68
N VAL A 208 19.35 -15.48 -4.40
CA VAL A 208 18.75 -15.41 -3.05
C VAL A 208 18.17 -16.77 -2.67
N LEU A 209 17.40 -17.39 -3.57
CA LEU A 209 16.91 -18.75 -3.34
C LEU A 209 18.08 -19.71 -3.18
N HIS A 210 19.13 -19.63 -4.00
CA HIS A 210 20.30 -20.50 -3.84
C HIS A 210 20.89 -20.43 -2.42
N GLN A 211 21.09 -19.22 -1.89
CA GLN A 211 21.62 -19.00 -0.54
C GLN A 211 20.69 -19.54 0.55
N GLU A 212 19.40 -19.21 0.50
CA GLU A 212 18.42 -19.68 1.49
C GLU A 212 18.24 -21.19 1.43
N LEU A 213 18.26 -21.76 0.22
CA LEU A 213 18.23 -23.19 0.00
C LEU A 213 19.46 -23.86 0.57
N SER A 214 20.67 -23.31 0.46
CA SER A 214 21.86 -23.91 1.10
C SER A 214 21.75 -24.01 2.63
N ALA A 215 21.02 -23.10 3.26
CA ALA A 215 20.77 -23.12 4.71
C ALA A 215 19.54 -23.95 5.10
N ALA A 216 18.58 -24.12 4.19
CA ALA A 216 17.34 -24.85 4.45
C ALA A 216 17.53 -26.38 4.46
N GLY A 217 16.72 -27.04 5.29
CA GLY A 217 16.59 -28.51 5.30
C GLY A 217 15.84 -29.02 4.09
N ARG A 218 14.83 -29.87 4.31
CA ARG A 218 13.95 -30.36 3.24
C ARG A 218 12.85 -29.35 2.86
N VAL A 219 12.47 -28.47 3.78
CA VAL A 219 11.39 -27.49 3.58
C VAL A 219 11.97 -26.09 3.64
N LEU A 220 11.65 -25.26 2.63
CA LEU A 220 11.91 -23.82 2.65
C LEU A 220 10.56 -23.10 2.83
N LEU A 221 10.43 -22.38 3.95
CA LEU A 221 9.28 -21.52 4.20
C LEU A 221 9.42 -20.22 3.40
N ILE A 222 8.47 -19.96 2.51
CA ILE A 222 8.38 -18.69 1.79
C ILE A 222 7.95 -17.59 2.77
N ASP A 223 8.63 -16.44 2.70
CA ASP A 223 8.36 -15.29 3.57
C ASP A 223 6.88 -14.88 3.49
N PRO A 224 6.09 -15.00 4.58
CA PRO A 224 4.67 -14.69 4.58
C PRO A 224 4.35 -13.21 4.33
N LEU A 225 5.33 -12.31 4.40
CA LEU A 225 5.18 -10.91 3.98
C LEU A 225 5.27 -10.75 2.47
N SER A 226 5.92 -11.69 1.78
CA SER A 226 6.08 -11.68 0.32
C SER A 226 4.94 -12.40 -0.41
N CYS A 227 4.51 -13.56 0.08
CA CYS A 227 3.49 -14.38 -0.57
C CYS A 227 2.76 -15.28 0.44
N ARG A 228 1.42 -15.33 0.33
CA ARG A 228 0.51 -16.23 1.07
C ARG A 228 -0.43 -17.02 0.15
N SER A 229 -0.17 -17.00 -1.14
CA SER A 229 -1.03 -17.57 -2.18
C SER A 229 -0.33 -18.74 -2.88
N SER A 230 -0.92 -19.94 -2.78
CA SER A 230 -0.48 -21.12 -3.53
C SER A 230 -0.48 -20.85 -5.04
N LYS A 231 -1.51 -20.17 -5.56
CA LYS A 231 -1.59 -19.80 -6.98
C LYS A 231 -0.35 -19.00 -7.42
N VAL A 232 0.06 -18.01 -6.63
CA VAL A 232 1.22 -17.17 -6.95
C VAL A 232 2.49 -18.00 -6.94
N LEU A 233 2.65 -18.89 -5.96
CA LEU A 233 3.77 -19.83 -5.91
C LEU A 233 3.81 -20.75 -7.14
N ASP A 234 2.67 -21.32 -7.53
CA ASP A 234 2.54 -22.21 -8.71
C ASP A 234 2.88 -21.47 -10.01
N THR A 235 2.50 -20.20 -10.11
CA THR A 235 2.84 -19.33 -11.24
C THR A 235 4.35 -19.08 -11.30
N VAL A 236 4.98 -18.77 -10.17
CA VAL A 236 6.44 -18.62 -10.11
C VAL A 236 7.14 -19.92 -10.51
N LEU A 237 6.71 -21.06 -9.99
CA LEU A 237 7.29 -22.36 -10.33
C LEU A 237 7.10 -22.68 -11.80
N THR A 238 5.90 -22.48 -12.34
CA THR A 238 5.63 -22.68 -13.76
C THR A 238 6.56 -21.81 -14.61
N PHE A 239 6.73 -20.55 -14.25
CA PHE A 239 7.66 -19.67 -14.94
C PHE A 239 9.12 -20.13 -14.82
N ILE A 240 9.58 -20.53 -13.64
CA ILE A 240 10.97 -20.98 -13.43
C ILE A 240 11.27 -22.24 -14.26
N TYR A 241 10.33 -23.18 -14.36
CA TYR A 241 10.54 -24.44 -15.06
C TYR A 241 10.31 -24.33 -16.58
N SER A 242 9.38 -23.50 -17.03
CA SER A 242 8.98 -23.44 -18.44
C SER A 242 9.34 -22.14 -19.16
N SER A 243 9.81 -21.12 -18.44
CA SER A 243 10.00 -19.75 -18.95
C SER A 243 8.73 -19.10 -19.53
N ARG A 244 7.54 -19.63 -19.17
CA ARG A 244 6.23 -19.13 -19.60
C ARG A 244 5.46 -18.58 -18.43
N ILE A 245 4.85 -17.42 -18.63
CA ILE A 245 3.95 -16.80 -17.66
C ILE A 245 2.54 -17.30 -17.96
N SER A 246 1.99 -18.14 -17.07
CA SER A 246 0.66 -18.72 -17.22
C SER A 246 -0.17 -18.42 -15.97
N CYS A 247 -0.82 -17.25 -15.96
CA CYS A 247 -1.77 -16.88 -14.91
C CYS A 247 -2.85 -15.94 -15.45
N ASP A 248 -4.00 -15.90 -14.78
CA ASP A 248 -5.19 -15.11 -15.11
C ASP A 248 -5.40 -13.94 -14.14
N TYR A 249 -4.33 -13.40 -13.57
CA TYR A 249 -4.41 -12.39 -12.49
C TYR A 249 -4.78 -10.98 -12.95
N ARG A 250 -5.22 -10.80 -14.20
CA ARG A 250 -5.43 -9.47 -14.82
C ARG A 250 -6.34 -8.55 -14.00
N GLU A 251 -7.28 -9.14 -13.26
CA GLU A 251 -8.26 -8.42 -12.44
C GLU A 251 -8.00 -8.57 -10.93
N ASP A 252 -7.02 -9.37 -10.52
CA ASP A 252 -6.71 -9.65 -9.12
C ASP A 252 -5.44 -8.91 -8.68
N GLY A 253 -5.63 -7.65 -8.27
CA GLY A 253 -4.55 -6.79 -7.76
C GLY A 253 -3.80 -7.38 -6.56
N CYS A 254 -4.49 -8.18 -5.73
CA CYS A 254 -3.88 -8.84 -4.57
C CYS A 254 -2.90 -9.93 -4.98
N LEU A 255 -3.26 -10.77 -5.96
CA LEU A 255 -2.35 -11.79 -6.50
C LEU A 255 -1.17 -11.16 -7.25
N LEU A 256 -1.42 -10.10 -8.03
CA LEU A 256 -0.38 -9.35 -8.74
C LEU A 256 0.61 -8.67 -7.77
N TRP A 257 0.11 -8.11 -6.68
CA TRP A 257 0.94 -7.53 -5.61
C TRP A 257 1.82 -8.58 -4.95
N GLN A 258 1.25 -9.73 -4.56
CA GLN A 258 2.03 -10.83 -3.99
C GLN A 258 3.08 -11.36 -4.97
N LEU A 259 2.75 -11.48 -6.25
CA LEU A 259 3.72 -11.88 -7.28
C LEU A 259 4.87 -10.87 -7.38
N LEU A 260 4.58 -9.57 -7.35
CA LEU A 260 5.59 -8.52 -7.38
C LEU A 260 6.49 -8.54 -6.13
N CYS A 261 5.90 -8.68 -4.93
CA CYS A 261 6.62 -8.80 -3.66
C CYS A 261 7.54 -10.03 -3.64
N LEU A 262 7.04 -11.17 -4.11
CA LEU A 262 7.81 -12.40 -4.20
C LEU A 262 8.98 -12.25 -5.19
N CYS A 263 8.76 -11.62 -6.34
CA CYS A 263 9.82 -11.30 -7.31
C CYS A 263 10.90 -10.41 -6.69
N ALA A 264 10.51 -9.38 -5.95
CA ALA A 264 11.46 -8.47 -5.30
C ALA A 264 12.24 -9.16 -4.16
N ARG A 265 11.55 -9.90 -3.29
CA ARG A 265 12.15 -10.56 -2.11
C ARG A 265 13.20 -11.60 -2.50
N TYR A 266 12.93 -12.35 -3.56
CA TYR A 266 13.78 -13.44 -4.02
C TYR A 266 14.57 -13.08 -5.27
N GLN A 267 14.56 -11.84 -5.75
CA GLN A 267 15.25 -11.43 -6.98
C GLN A 267 14.98 -12.40 -8.15
N LEU A 268 13.70 -12.72 -8.34
CA LEU A 268 13.28 -13.63 -9.41
C LEU A 268 13.56 -13.01 -10.79
N PRO A 269 13.57 -13.82 -11.86
CA PRO A 269 13.96 -13.31 -13.17
C PRO A 269 13.18 -12.09 -13.64
N GLU A 270 13.92 -11.14 -14.21
CA GLU A 270 13.41 -9.85 -14.70
C GLU A 270 12.12 -9.90 -15.53
N PRO A 271 11.90 -10.87 -16.46
CA PRO A 271 10.66 -10.91 -17.22
C PRO A 271 9.42 -11.11 -16.35
N LEU A 272 9.51 -11.91 -15.29
CA LEU A 272 8.39 -12.15 -14.38
C LEU A 272 8.12 -10.92 -13.51
N TRP A 273 9.17 -10.24 -13.05
CA TRP A 273 9.05 -8.98 -12.31
C TRP A 273 8.42 -7.87 -13.18
N ARG A 274 8.85 -7.74 -14.44
CA ARG A 274 8.26 -6.80 -15.40
C ARG A 274 6.79 -7.08 -15.64
N TYR A 275 6.43 -8.36 -15.82
CA TYR A 275 5.04 -8.77 -15.97
C TYR A 275 4.21 -8.39 -14.74
N ALA A 276 4.64 -8.79 -13.54
CA ALA A 276 3.92 -8.52 -12.30
C ALA A 276 3.69 -7.01 -12.10
N ARG A 277 4.72 -6.20 -12.37
CA ARG A 277 4.65 -4.74 -12.29
C ARG A 277 3.68 -4.15 -13.31
N SER A 278 3.80 -4.50 -14.60
CA SER A 278 2.94 -3.96 -15.67
C SER A 278 1.49 -4.39 -15.49
N ALA A 279 1.25 -5.67 -15.16
CA ALA A 279 -0.09 -6.18 -14.91
C ALA A 279 -0.71 -5.53 -13.67
N LEU A 280 0.05 -5.31 -12.59
CA LEU A 280 -0.45 -4.60 -11.40
C LEU A 280 -0.86 -3.17 -11.72
N LEU A 281 -0.04 -2.44 -12.48
CA LEU A 281 -0.35 -1.07 -12.89
C LEU A 281 -1.61 -1.01 -13.76
N LEU A 282 -1.80 -1.97 -14.67
CA LEU A 282 -3.03 -2.09 -15.44
C LEU A 282 -4.24 -2.43 -14.59
N ALA A 283 -4.11 -3.37 -13.66
CA ALA A 283 -5.20 -3.73 -12.75
C ALA A 283 -5.62 -2.52 -11.91
N VAL A 284 -4.65 -1.75 -11.40
CA VAL A 284 -4.91 -0.51 -10.65
C VAL A 284 -5.58 0.54 -11.55
N LYS A 285 -5.12 0.70 -12.79
CA LYS A 285 -5.73 1.64 -13.76
C LYS A 285 -7.17 1.27 -14.13
N ASN A 286 -7.48 -0.03 -14.26
CA ASN A 286 -8.81 -0.50 -14.64
C ASN A 286 -9.78 -0.59 -13.45
N ALA A 287 -9.26 -0.58 -12.22
CA ALA A 287 -10.06 -0.60 -10.99
C ALA A 287 -10.54 0.80 -10.55
N VAL A 288 -10.05 1.82 -11.25
CA VAL A 288 -10.43 3.24 -11.16
C VAL A 288 -11.49 3.51 -12.21
#